data_AF-A0A650CEL3-F1
#
_entry.id   AF-A0A650CEL3-F1
#
_cell.length_a   1.000
_cell.length_b   1.000
_cell.length_c   1.000
_cell.angle_alpha   90.00
_cell.angle_beta   90.00
_cell.angle_gamma   90.00
#
_symmetry.space_group_name_H-M   'P 1'
#
loop_
_entity.id
_entity.type
_entity.pdbx_description
1 polymer ?
#
loop_
_entity_poly.entity_id
_entity_poly.type
_entity_poly.pdbx_seq_one_letter_code
_entity_poly.pdbx_strand_id
1 'polypeptide(L)'
;MKSLLNLVQSLSEKILDHYGENLKGIVIGGEAIDTLDEKKALLILLILEKVHKISFYAREEIAEYFIKKIEQLENYFEYVKKYGQRPLLYFIILDPSELSFHNPIVLYLLTNGKTIFDKEKLIEKEARKINIVNINRVLKMGEINKGEVIEL
;
A
#
# COMPACT_ATOMS: atom_id res chain seq x y z
N MET A 1 3.79 -2.40 18.28
CA MET A 1 3.25 -2.75 16.95
C MET A 1 2.17 -3.83 16.93
N LYS A 2 1.90 -4.56 18.02
CA LYS A 2 1.05 -5.77 18.00
C LYS A 2 -0.43 -5.48 17.72
N SER A 3 -0.99 -4.45 18.35
CA SER A 3 -2.43 -4.17 18.27
C SER A 3 -2.83 -3.70 16.86
N LEU A 4 -2.06 -2.80 16.25
CA LEU A 4 -2.27 -2.38 14.86
C LEU A 4 -2.14 -3.55 13.88
N LEU A 5 -1.11 -4.40 14.01
CA LEU A 5 -0.93 -5.54 13.11
C LEU A 5 -2.04 -6.59 13.25
N ASN A 6 -2.53 -6.85 14.45
CA ASN A 6 -3.69 -7.72 14.66
C ASN A 6 -4.93 -7.16 13.94
N LEU A 7 -5.14 -5.85 13.98
CA LEU A 7 -6.24 -5.20 13.27
C LEU A 7 -6.07 -5.32 11.75
N VAL A 8 -4.85 -5.08 11.25
CA VAL A 8 -4.52 -5.24 9.82
C VAL A 8 -4.73 -6.67 9.36
N GLN A 9 -4.41 -7.66 10.19
CA GLN A 9 -4.68 -9.07 9.88
C GLN A 9 -6.18 -9.30 9.70
N SER A 10 -7.01 -8.91 10.68
CA SER A 10 -8.48 -9.07 10.56
C SER A 10 -9.07 -8.30 9.38
N LEU A 11 -8.53 -7.11 9.09
CA LEU A 11 -8.90 -6.33 7.92
C LEU A 11 -8.56 -7.10 6.62
N SER A 12 -7.34 -7.62 6.52
CA SER A 12 -6.86 -8.33 5.33
C SER A 12 -7.64 -9.61 5.08
N GLU A 13 -7.97 -10.36 6.14
CA GLU A 13 -8.84 -11.54 6.08
C GLU A 13 -10.22 -11.18 5.51
N LYS A 14 -10.87 -10.13 6.03
CA LYS A 14 -12.18 -9.68 5.52
C LYS A 14 -12.13 -9.22 4.06
N ILE A 15 -11.05 -8.55 3.65
CA ILE A 15 -10.85 -8.12 2.26
C ILE A 15 -10.67 -9.34 1.36
N LEU A 16 -9.84 -10.30 1.76
CA LEU A 16 -9.61 -11.55 1.04
C LEU A 16 -10.90 -12.35 0.90
N ASP A 17 -11.67 -12.50 1.97
CA ASP A 17 -12.96 -13.20 1.96
C ASP A 17 -13.97 -12.53 1.02
N HIS A 18 -13.98 -11.19 0.96
CA HIS A 18 -14.93 -10.44 0.15
C HIS A 18 -14.59 -10.46 -1.34
N TYR A 19 -13.32 -10.26 -1.69
CA TYR A 19 -12.91 -10.13 -3.09
C TYR A 19 -12.40 -11.44 -3.72
N GLY A 20 -11.95 -12.38 -2.89
CA GLY A 20 -11.42 -13.67 -3.30
C GLY A 20 -10.42 -13.54 -4.45
N GLU A 21 -10.77 -14.12 -5.58
CA GLU A 21 -9.91 -14.18 -6.77
C GLU A 21 -9.54 -12.82 -7.38
N ASN A 22 -10.37 -11.78 -7.14
CA ASN A 22 -10.15 -10.43 -7.66
C ASN A 22 -9.10 -9.66 -6.84
N LEU A 23 -8.78 -10.11 -5.62
CA LEU A 23 -7.69 -9.53 -4.83
C LEU A 23 -6.34 -10.04 -5.35
N LYS A 24 -5.45 -9.11 -5.70
CA LYS A 24 -4.12 -9.43 -6.23
C LYS A 24 -2.98 -9.11 -5.27
N GLY A 25 -3.17 -8.14 -4.39
CA GLY A 25 -2.12 -7.76 -3.46
C GLY A 25 -2.59 -6.87 -2.33
N ILE A 26 -1.94 -7.02 -1.17
CA ILE A 26 -2.06 -6.13 -0.02
C ILE A 26 -0.65 -5.80 0.46
N VAL A 27 -0.33 -4.51 0.50
CA VAL A 27 0.92 -3.99 1.07
C VAL A 27 0.59 -2.93 2.12
N ILE A 28 1.28 -2.96 3.25
CA ILE A 28 1.16 -1.92 4.28
C ILE A 28 2.46 -1.15 4.45
N GLY A 29 2.36 0.14 4.78
CA GLY A 29 3.51 1.00 5.02
C GLY A 29 3.11 2.30 5.69
N GLY A 30 3.95 3.34 5.56
CA GLY A 30 3.73 4.66 6.15
C GLY A 30 4.38 4.81 7.53
N GLU A 31 4.18 5.97 8.13
CA GLU A 31 4.83 6.37 9.39
C GLU A 31 4.68 5.33 10.50
N ALA A 32 3.52 4.67 10.60
CA ALA A 32 3.28 3.64 11.61
C ALA A 32 4.23 2.44 11.50
N ILE A 33 4.60 2.06 10.27
CA ILE A 33 5.54 0.96 10.01
C ILE A 33 6.98 1.46 10.16
N ASP A 34 7.29 2.64 9.64
CA ASP A 34 8.66 3.19 9.61
C ASP A 34 9.17 3.55 11.01
N THR A 35 8.31 4.14 11.84
CA THR A 35 8.66 4.61 13.20
C THR A 35 8.31 3.62 14.29
N LEU A 36 7.61 2.54 13.94
CA LEU A 36 7.02 1.58 14.86
C LEU A 36 6.03 2.21 15.88
N ASP A 37 5.47 3.37 15.57
CA ASP A 37 4.42 4.02 16.36
C ASP A 37 3.03 3.65 15.83
N GLU A 38 2.29 2.85 16.61
CA GLU A 38 0.94 2.42 16.25
C GLU A 38 -0.01 3.61 16.06
N LYS A 39 0.22 4.75 16.72
CA LYS A 39 -0.67 5.93 16.64
C LYS A 39 -0.60 6.69 15.31
N LYS A 40 0.40 6.39 14.48
CA LYS A 40 0.65 7.11 13.23
C LYS A 40 -0.15 6.56 12.06
N ALA A 41 -0.07 7.26 10.93
CA ALA A 41 -0.75 6.87 9.70
C ALA A 41 -0.20 5.53 9.18
N LEU A 42 -1.12 4.61 8.90
CA LEU A 42 -0.85 3.39 8.15
C LEU A 42 -1.42 3.53 6.75
N LEU A 43 -0.55 3.38 5.75
CA LEU A 43 -0.93 3.29 4.35
C LEU A 43 -1.20 1.84 3.99
N ILE A 44 -2.29 1.58 3.29
CA ILE A 44 -2.71 0.25 2.83
C ILE A 44 -2.89 0.31 1.32
N LEU A 45 -1.96 -0.26 0.57
CA LEU A 45 -2.09 -0.48 -0.86
C LEU A 45 -2.87 -1.77 -1.10
N LEU A 46 -4.00 -1.63 -1.79
CA LEU A 46 -4.90 -2.70 -2.15
C LEU A 46 -4.95 -2.82 -3.67
N ILE A 47 -4.52 -3.96 -4.20
CA ILE A 47 -4.49 -4.22 -5.65
C ILE A 47 -5.67 -5.13 -6.00
N LEU A 48 -6.67 -4.57 -6.70
CA LEU A 48 -7.92 -5.25 -7.06
C LEU A 48 -8.16 -5.23 -8.56
N GLU A 49 -8.60 -6.34 -9.14
CA GLU A 49 -9.04 -6.34 -10.53
C GLU A 49 -10.29 -5.45 -10.76
N LYS A 50 -10.36 -4.83 -11.95
CA LYS A 50 -11.53 -4.11 -12.49
C LYS A 50 -11.85 -2.78 -11.79
N VAL A 51 -10.99 -2.29 -10.90
CA VAL A 51 -11.17 -0.99 -10.27
C VAL A 51 -10.70 0.19 -11.14
N HIS A 52 -10.02 -0.06 -12.26
CA HIS A 52 -9.66 0.99 -13.23
C HIS A 52 -10.88 1.68 -13.85
N LYS A 53 -12.07 1.05 -13.76
CA LYS A 53 -13.33 1.56 -14.31
C LYS A 53 -14.16 2.39 -13.33
N ILE A 54 -13.78 2.44 -12.05
CA ILE A 54 -14.54 3.12 -11.01
C ILE A 54 -13.86 4.42 -10.58
N SER A 55 -14.67 5.40 -10.19
CA SER A 55 -14.18 6.72 -9.77
C SER A 55 -13.41 6.64 -8.44
N PHE A 56 -12.67 7.70 -8.13
CA PHE A 56 -12.03 7.87 -6.83
C PHE A 56 -13.03 7.78 -5.67
N TYR A 57 -14.24 8.32 -5.84
CA TYR A 57 -15.30 8.24 -4.85
C TYR A 57 -15.73 6.79 -4.57
N ALA A 58 -15.92 5.98 -5.61
CA ALA A 58 -16.24 4.56 -5.43
C ALA A 58 -15.11 3.78 -4.74
N ARG A 59 -13.84 4.18 -4.93
CA ARG A 59 -12.70 3.60 -4.20
C ARG A 59 -12.72 4.00 -2.72
N GLU A 60 -13.12 5.22 -2.39
CA GLU A 60 -13.32 5.66 -1.00
C GLU A 60 -14.45 4.87 -0.32
N GLU A 61 -15.56 4.61 -1.02
CA GLU A 61 -16.64 3.76 -0.50
C GLU A 61 -16.17 2.33 -0.16
N ILE A 62 -15.26 1.77 -0.97
CA ILE A 62 -14.62 0.47 -0.66
C ILE A 62 -13.83 0.57 0.64
N ALA A 63 -13.01 1.61 0.81
CA ALA A 63 -12.22 1.81 2.02
C ALA A 63 -13.12 1.93 3.26
N GLU A 64 -14.14 2.77 3.19
CA GLU A 64 -15.12 2.95 4.27
C GLU A 64 -15.85 1.65 4.63
N TYR A 65 -16.25 0.87 3.62
CA TYR A 65 -16.93 -0.39 3.82
C TYR A 65 -16.11 -1.34 4.71
N PHE A 66 -14.81 -1.46 4.46
CA PHE A 66 -13.95 -2.32 5.28
C PHE A 66 -13.60 -1.72 6.64
N ILE A 67 -13.46 -0.39 6.74
CA ILE A 67 -13.29 0.29 8.04
C ILE A 67 -14.50 -0.01 8.93
N LYS A 68 -15.73 0.17 8.45
CA LYS A 68 -16.96 -0.12 9.20
C LYS A 68 -17.03 -1.58 9.66
N LYS A 69 -16.49 -2.52 8.88
CA LYS A 69 -16.43 -3.94 9.25
C LYS A 69 -15.44 -4.26 10.36
N ILE A 70 -14.34 -3.51 10.48
CA ILE A 70 -13.36 -3.74 11.54
C ILE A 70 -13.71 -2.97 12.82
N GLU A 71 -14.47 -1.87 12.73
CA GLU A 71 -14.96 -1.12 13.89
C GLU A 71 -15.79 -1.96 14.87
N GLN A 72 -16.38 -3.06 14.40
CA GLN A 72 -17.20 -3.97 15.20
C GLN A 72 -16.38 -5.07 15.90
N LEU A 73 -15.07 -5.15 15.65
CA LEU A 73 -14.21 -6.22 16.17
C LEU A 73 -13.60 -5.88 17.52
N GLU A 74 -13.42 -6.89 18.37
CA GLU A 74 -12.80 -6.74 19.69
C GLU A 74 -11.42 -6.08 19.61
N ASN A 75 -10.58 -6.49 18.65
CA ASN A 75 -9.24 -5.91 18.48
C ASN A 75 -9.25 -4.42 18.10
N TYR A 76 -10.31 -3.91 17.46
CA TYR A 76 -10.50 -2.49 17.22
C TYR A 76 -10.83 -1.76 18.52
N PHE A 77 -11.74 -2.30 19.32
CA PHE A 77 -12.06 -1.75 20.65
C PHE A 77 -10.84 -1.73 21.57
N GLU A 78 -10.05 -2.81 21.59
CA GLU A 78 -8.80 -2.89 22.34
C GLU A 78 -7.79 -1.82 21.89
N TYR A 79 -7.65 -1.62 20.57
CA TYR A 79 -6.80 -0.57 20.03
C TYR A 79 -7.24 0.82 20.52
N VAL A 80 -8.53 1.15 20.38
CA VAL A 80 -9.06 2.46 20.78
C VAL A 80 -8.91 2.67 22.29
N LYS A 81 -9.21 1.65 23.11
CA LYS A 81 -9.04 1.72 24.56
C LYS A 81 -7.59 1.97 24.97
N LYS A 82 -6.64 1.36 24.25
CA LYS A 82 -5.20 1.49 24.53
C LYS A 82 -4.64 2.85 24.11
N TYR A 83 -5.06 3.39 22.97
CA TYR A 83 -4.45 4.57 22.37
C TYR A 83 -5.28 5.86 22.49
N GLY A 84 -6.54 5.76 22.90
CA GLY A 84 -7.45 6.89 23.04
C GLY A 84 -7.94 7.48 21.71
N GLN A 85 -7.63 6.82 20.58
CA GLN A 85 -7.98 7.28 19.24
C GLN A 85 -8.23 6.10 18.30
N ARG A 86 -8.95 6.36 17.22
CA ARG A 86 -9.13 5.41 16.11
C ARG A 86 -7.80 5.20 15.37
N PRO A 87 -7.56 4.01 14.80
CA PRO A 87 -6.41 3.78 13.94
C PRO A 87 -6.51 4.66 12.68
N LEU A 88 -5.40 5.28 12.28
CA LEU A 88 -5.33 6.16 11.11
C LEU A 88 -5.00 5.31 9.87
N LEU A 89 -6.03 4.75 9.23
CA LEU A 89 -5.89 3.86 8.08
C LEU A 89 -6.20 4.61 6.78
N TYR A 90 -5.26 4.59 5.83
CA TYR A 90 -5.41 5.23 4.52
C TYR A 90 -5.27 4.21 3.41
N PHE A 91 -6.31 4.07 2.59
CA PHE A 91 -6.33 3.10 1.51
C PHE A 91 -5.90 3.74 0.19
N ILE A 92 -5.04 3.03 -0.53
CA ILE A 92 -4.68 3.30 -1.91
C ILE A 92 -5.15 2.09 -2.69
N ILE A 93 -6.21 2.25 -3.47
CA ILE A 93 -6.83 1.14 -4.22
C ILE A 93 -6.51 1.31 -5.69
N LEU A 94 -5.91 0.29 -6.30
CA LEU A 94 -5.45 0.31 -7.69
C LEU A 94 -5.77 -0.99 -8.42
N ASP A 95 -5.99 -0.88 -9.71
CA ASP A 95 -5.98 -2.01 -10.63
C ASP A 95 -4.52 -2.41 -10.92
N PRO A 96 -4.22 -3.70 -11.16
CA PRO A 96 -2.89 -4.14 -11.55
C PRO A 96 -2.28 -3.32 -12.71
N SER A 97 -3.11 -2.85 -13.65
CA SER A 97 -2.65 -2.02 -14.78
C SER A 97 -2.08 -0.65 -14.35
N GLU A 98 -2.54 -0.11 -13.22
CA GLU A 98 -2.14 1.21 -12.69
C GLU A 98 -0.79 1.17 -11.96
N LEU A 99 -0.25 -0.01 -11.63
CA LEU A 99 1.08 -0.15 -11.00
C LEU A 99 2.20 0.41 -11.90
N SER A 100 2.00 0.38 -13.21
CA SER A 100 2.93 0.90 -14.21
C SER A 100 3.02 2.44 -14.25
N PHE A 101 2.13 3.15 -13.55
CA PHE A 101 2.10 4.61 -13.55
C PHE A 101 3.13 5.24 -12.62
N HIS A 102 3.86 4.43 -11.85
CA HIS A 102 4.97 4.85 -11.00
C HIS A 102 4.61 6.03 -10.06
N ASN A 103 3.40 6.03 -9.51
CA ASN A 103 3.00 7.04 -8.52
C ASN A 103 3.94 6.96 -7.29
N PRO A 104 4.53 8.08 -6.82
CA PRO A 104 5.53 8.07 -5.75
C PRO A 104 5.11 7.31 -4.49
N ILE A 105 3.85 7.43 -4.04
CA ILE A 105 3.39 6.73 -2.83
C ILE A 105 3.31 5.22 -3.05
N VAL A 106 2.95 4.80 -4.27
CA VAL A 106 2.88 3.40 -4.67
C VAL A 106 4.29 2.82 -4.79
N LEU A 107 5.23 3.56 -5.39
CA LEU A 107 6.63 3.17 -5.44
C LEU A 107 7.21 2.96 -4.05
N TYR A 108 6.96 3.91 -3.13
CA TYR A 108 7.37 3.78 -1.74
C TYR A 108 6.81 2.50 -1.11
N LEU A 109 5.52 2.20 -1.29
CA LEU A 109 4.90 1.00 -0.74
C LEU A 109 5.46 -0.29 -1.36
N LEU A 110 5.65 -0.32 -2.68
CA LEU A 110 6.21 -1.49 -3.36
C LEU A 110 7.67 -1.78 -2.97
N THR A 111 8.43 -0.75 -2.57
CA THR A 111 9.87 -0.88 -2.25
C THR A 111 10.16 -1.01 -0.76
N ASN A 112 9.42 -0.31 0.10
CA ASN A 112 9.67 -0.24 1.55
C ASN A 112 8.53 -0.85 2.38
N GLY A 113 7.36 -1.09 1.79
CA GLY A 113 6.21 -1.63 2.48
C GLY A 113 6.35 -3.11 2.83
N LYS A 114 5.53 -3.56 3.78
CA LYS A 114 5.38 -4.97 4.14
C LYS A 114 4.28 -5.60 3.31
N THR A 115 4.64 -6.60 2.52
CA THR A 115 3.68 -7.38 1.74
C THR A 115 2.93 -8.34 2.65
N ILE A 116 1.60 -8.20 2.69
CA ILE A 116 0.70 -9.06 3.49
C ILE A 116 0.11 -10.17 2.62
N PHE A 117 -0.18 -9.84 1.36
CA PHE A 117 -0.72 -10.78 0.37
C PHE A 117 -0.16 -10.43 -1.00
N ASP A 118 0.27 -11.43 -1.77
CA ASP A 118 0.79 -11.25 -3.12
C ASP A 118 0.41 -12.43 -4.02
N LYS A 119 -0.66 -12.26 -4.79
CA LYS A 119 -1.13 -13.27 -5.72
C LYS A 119 -0.20 -13.33 -6.92
N GLU A 120 0.29 -14.53 -7.23
CA GLU A 120 1.16 -14.80 -8.38
C GLU A 120 2.46 -13.95 -8.42
N LYS A 121 2.90 -13.47 -7.25
CA LYS A 121 4.10 -12.66 -7.08
C LYS A 121 4.05 -11.35 -7.88
N LEU A 122 2.87 -10.75 -8.04
CA LEU A 122 2.67 -9.50 -8.75
C LEU A 122 3.50 -8.37 -8.12
N ILE A 123 3.41 -8.20 -6.80
CA ILE A 123 4.14 -7.14 -6.08
C ILE A 123 5.64 -7.36 -6.18
N GLU A 124 6.11 -8.61 -5.98
CA GLU A 124 7.53 -8.97 -6.12
C GLU A 124 8.07 -8.62 -7.52
N LYS A 125 7.31 -8.90 -8.59
CA LYS A 125 7.69 -8.60 -9.98
C LYS A 125 7.78 -7.10 -10.23
N GLU A 126 6.79 -6.32 -9.78
CA GLU A 126 6.81 -4.86 -9.97
C GLU A 126 7.92 -4.17 -9.17
N ALA A 127 8.16 -4.59 -7.92
CA ALA A 127 9.26 -4.07 -7.09
C ALA A 127 10.64 -4.28 -7.74
N ARG A 128 10.86 -5.45 -8.37
CA ARG A 128 12.10 -5.74 -9.10
C ARG A 128 12.30 -4.80 -10.30
N LYS A 129 11.25 -4.47 -11.05
CA LYS A 129 11.33 -3.52 -12.17
C LYS A 129 11.80 -2.14 -11.70
N ILE A 130 11.28 -1.68 -10.57
CA ILE A 130 11.63 -0.37 -9.98
C ILE A 130 13.12 -0.36 -9.57
N ASN A 131 13.60 -1.43 -8.94
CA ASN A 131 15.01 -1.54 -8.55
C ASN A 131 15.95 -1.54 -9.76
N ILE A 132 15.58 -2.20 -10.87
CA ILE A 132 16.34 -2.18 -12.12
C ILE A 132 16.38 -0.77 -12.72
N VAL A 133 15.26 -0.03 -12.69
CA VAL A 133 15.20 1.35 -13.18
C VAL A 133 16.06 2.29 -12.32
N ASN A 134 16.06 2.13 -10.99
CA ASN A 134 16.94 2.91 -10.10
C ASN A 134 18.42 2.62 -10.36
N ILE A 135 18.80 1.37 -10.63
CA ILE A 135 20.18 1.01 -11.00
C ILE A 135 20.57 1.69 -12.32
N ASN A 136 19.69 1.71 -13.32
CA ASN A 136 20.02 2.23 -14.65
C ASN A 136 19.85 3.76 -14.81
N ARG A 137 19.05 4.44 -13.98
CA ARG A 137 18.83 5.90 -14.09
C ARG A 137 19.63 6.73 -13.08
N VAL A 138 20.02 6.17 -11.92
CA VAL A 138 20.77 6.92 -10.89
C VAL A 138 22.29 6.81 -11.09
N LEU A 139 22.79 5.75 -11.73
CA LEU A 139 24.18 5.64 -12.20
C LEU A 139 24.36 6.39 -13.53
N LYS A 140 24.14 7.71 -13.53
CA LYS A 140 24.70 8.64 -14.55
C LYS A 140 24.44 10.11 -14.28
N MET A 141 23.84 10.50 -13.15
CA MET A 141 23.74 11.92 -12.77
C MET A 141 25.02 12.45 -12.08
N GLY A 142 25.82 11.57 -11.49
CA GLY A 142 27.11 11.91 -10.87
C GLY A 142 28.27 12.03 -11.86
N GLU A 143 28.10 11.57 -13.10
CA GLU A 143 29.11 11.63 -14.18
C GLU A 143 28.80 12.72 -15.23
N ILE A 144 27.76 13.54 -15.03
CA ILE A 144 27.53 14.70 -15.89
C ILE A 144 28.43 15.83 -15.39
N ASN A 145 29.63 15.91 -15.98
CA ASN A 145 30.46 17.10 -15.86
C ASN A 145 29.65 18.30 -16.36
N LYS A 146 29.62 19.39 -15.58
CA LYS A 146 29.03 20.66 -16.00
C LYS A 146 29.63 21.07 -17.35
N GLY A 147 28.86 20.97 -18.43
CA GLY A 147 29.27 21.46 -19.74
C GLY A 147 28.85 20.62 -20.94
N GLU A 148 28.40 19.38 -20.77
CA GLU A 148 27.94 18.58 -21.92
C GLU A 148 26.49 18.88 -22.28
N VAL A 149 26.30 19.51 -23.45
CA VAL A 149 25.01 19.59 -24.13
C VAL A 149 24.83 18.29 -24.90
N ILE A 150 23.78 17.55 -24.58
CA ILE A 150 23.37 16.36 -25.33
C ILE A 150 22.22 16.79 -26.23
N GLU A 151 22.39 16.70 -27.54
CA GLU A 151 21.29 16.86 -28.50
C GLU A 151 20.34 15.67 -28.39
N LEU A 152 19.04 15.97 -28.31
CA LEU A 152 17.95 15.01 -28.21
C LEU A 152 17.61 14.37 -29.55
#